data_AF-A0P2U5-F1
#
_entry.id   AF-A0P2U5-F1
#
_cell.length_a   1.000
_cell.length_b   1.000
_cell.length_c   1.000
_cell.angle_alpha   90.00
_cell.angle_beta   90.00
_cell.angle_gamma   90.00
#
_symmetry.space_group_name_H-M   'P 1'
#
loop_
_entity.id
_entity.type
_entity.pdbx_description
1 polymer ?
#
loop_
_entity_poly.entity_id
_entity_poly.type
_entity_poly.pdbx_seq_one_letter_code
_entity_poly.pdbx_strand_id
1 'polypeptide(L)'
;MRTQRFDFGLETITRRSVDDEDHLPAEGKSAPVYLPDGLKLDEILAPPSLDERLTRLLQPEFLDPELLEPRVLSQTRQEASWIMGVCAERSSGDSKAVLDAAAKLCHGEVLLDDEVRLALAALLKG
;
A
#
# COMPACT_ATOMS: atom_id res chain seq x y z
N MET A 1 21.04 -29.74 13.65
CA MET A 1 20.02 -28.99 14.42
C MET A 1 18.86 -29.92 14.71
N ARG A 2 18.53 -30.13 15.98
CA ARG A 2 17.63 -31.20 16.46
C ARG A 2 16.29 -30.52 16.80
N THR A 3 15.23 -30.85 16.07
CA THR A 3 13.88 -30.31 16.32
C THR A 3 13.29 -30.96 17.57
N GLN A 4 13.04 -30.14 18.59
CA GLN A 4 12.40 -30.56 19.84
C GLN A 4 10.89 -30.71 19.57
N ARG A 5 10.39 -31.94 19.59
CA ARG A 5 8.94 -32.23 19.58
C ARG A 5 8.39 -31.89 20.96
N PHE A 6 7.38 -31.03 21.00
CA PHE A 6 6.58 -30.81 22.20
C PHE A 6 5.47 -31.88 22.22
N ASP A 7 5.65 -32.91 23.05
CA ASP A 7 4.60 -33.87 23.38
C ASP A 7 3.82 -33.31 24.58
N PHE A 8 2.76 -32.55 24.31
CA PHE A 8 1.76 -32.22 25.33
C PHE A 8 0.56 -33.15 25.15
N GLY A 9 0.55 -34.25 25.91
CA GLY A 9 -0.63 -35.09 26.12
C GLY A 9 -1.34 -34.65 27.39
N LEU A 10 -2.68 -34.57 27.36
CA LEU A 10 -3.48 -34.45 28.58
C LEU A 10 -3.37 -35.77 29.37
N GLU A 11 -2.53 -35.80 30.40
CA GLU A 11 -2.31 -37.01 31.20
C GLU A 11 -3.46 -37.32 32.16
N THR A 12 -4.35 -36.37 32.47
CA THR A 12 -5.45 -36.61 33.40
C THR A 12 -6.60 -35.63 33.19
N ILE A 13 -7.83 -36.16 33.16
CA ILE A 13 -9.06 -35.37 33.19
C ILE A 13 -9.72 -35.63 34.54
N THR A 14 -9.65 -34.67 35.47
CA THR A 14 -10.40 -34.71 36.72
C THR A 14 -11.82 -34.19 36.47
N ARG A 15 -12.84 -35.03 36.69
CA ARG A 15 -14.23 -34.61 36.67
C ARG A 15 -14.63 -34.15 38.07
N ARG A 16 -15.10 -32.91 38.17
CA ARG A 16 -15.61 -32.31 39.40
C ARG A 16 -17.04 -32.77 39.66
N SER A 17 -17.32 -33.25 40.87
CA SER A 17 -18.67 -33.60 41.33
C SER A 17 -19.34 -32.40 42.01
N VAL A 18 -20.67 -32.35 41.97
CA VAL A 18 -21.50 -31.19 42.34
C VAL A 18 -21.39 -30.78 43.81
N ASP A 19 -20.83 -31.64 44.68
CA ASP A 19 -20.66 -31.39 46.12
C ASP A 19 -19.27 -30.85 46.53
N ASP A 20 -18.36 -30.57 45.59
CA ASP A 20 -17.04 -29.99 45.92
C ASP A 20 -17.20 -28.51 46.27
N GLU A 21 -17.15 -28.19 47.58
CA GLU A 21 -17.27 -26.84 48.12
C GLU A 21 -16.33 -25.84 47.40
N ASP A 22 -16.93 -24.75 46.93
CA ASP A 22 -16.28 -23.69 46.16
C ASP A 22 -15.29 -22.89 47.03
N HIS A 23 -14.01 -23.27 46.99
CA HIS A 23 -12.93 -22.33 47.27
C HIS A 23 -12.69 -21.45 46.04
N LEU A 24 -13.60 -20.51 45.80
CA LEU A 24 -13.37 -19.46 44.81
C LEU A 24 -12.14 -18.64 45.24
N PRO A 25 -11.11 -18.47 44.38
CA PRO A 25 -10.05 -17.53 44.66
C PRO A 25 -10.64 -16.11 44.74
N ALA A 26 -10.20 -15.34 45.74
CA ALA A 26 -10.68 -13.98 45.99
C ALA A 26 -10.69 -13.14 44.71
N GLU A 27 -11.78 -12.40 44.51
CA GLU A 27 -12.10 -11.60 43.33
C GLU A 27 -10.85 -10.91 42.73
N GLY A 28 -10.36 -11.50 41.64
CA GLY A 28 -9.42 -10.84 40.76
C GLY A 28 -10.13 -9.71 40.02
N LYS A 29 -9.45 -8.58 39.86
CA LYS A 29 -9.96 -7.39 39.15
C LYS A 29 -10.64 -7.81 37.84
N SER A 30 -11.89 -7.35 37.66
CA SER A 30 -12.65 -7.52 36.42
C SER A 30 -11.79 -7.17 35.21
N ALA A 31 -11.73 -8.08 34.24
CA ALA A 31 -11.03 -7.82 32.98
C ALA A 31 -11.64 -6.59 32.28
N PRO A 32 -10.83 -5.74 31.64
CA PRO A 32 -11.36 -4.58 30.93
C PRO A 32 -12.32 -5.03 29.82
N VAL A 33 -13.50 -4.42 29.77
CA VAL A 33 -14.48 -4.66 28.70
C VAL A 33 -13.89 -4.14 27.39
N TYR A 34 -13.58 -5.04 26.47
CA TYR A 34 -13.19 -4.68 25.12
C TYR A 34 -14.43 -4.18 24.37
N LEU A 35 -14.58 -2.85 24.26
CA LEU A 35 -15.46 -2.26 23.25
C LEU A 35 -14.64 -2.02 21.98
N PRO A 36 -14.85 -2.79 20.90
CA PRO A 36 -14.26 -2.44 19.62
C PRO A 36 -14.78 -1.06 19.18
N ASP A 37 -13.89 -0.19 18.70
CA ASP A 37 -14.27 1.06 18.06
C ASP A 37 -15.26 0.73 16.93
N GLY A 38 -16.54 1.12 17.07
CA GLY A 38 -17.59 0.77 16.11
C GLY A 38 -17.26 1.17 14.66
N LEU A 39 -16.46 2.22 14.49
CA LEU A 39 -15.96 2.69 13.19
C LEU A 39 -15.14 1.63 12.43
N LYS A 40 -14.40 0.76 13.15
CA LYS A 40 -13.58 -0.29 12.51
C LYS A 40 -14.41 -1.49 12.05
N LEU A 41 -15.60 -1.71 12.64
CA LEU A 41 -16.42 -2.86 12.28
C LEU A 41 -17.11 -2.64 10.94
N ASP A 42 -17.60 -1.42 10.69
CA ASP A 42 -18.27 -1.07 9.42
C ASP A 42 -17.29 -1.11 8.23
N GLU A 43 -16.04 -0.68 8.43
CA GLU A 43 -14.98 -0.79 7.41
C GLU A 43 -14.63 -2.25 7.06
N ILE A 44 -14.76 -3.18 8.02
CA ILE A 44 -14.53 -4.61 7.82
C ILE A 44 -15.74 -5.27 7.14
N LEU A 45 -16.95 -4.82 7.46
CA LEU A 45 -18.20 -5.42 6.97
C LEU A 45 -18.67 -4.88 5.62
N ALA A 46 -18.17 -3.71 5.19
CA ALA A 46 -18.41 -3.14 3.88
C ALA A 46 -17.13 -3.15 3.04
N PRO A 47 -16.69 -4.32 2.52
CA PRO A 47 -15.56 -4.36 1.62
C PRO A 47 -15.85 -3.45 0.43
N PRO A 48 -14.93 -2.53 0.06
CA PRO A 48 -15.16 -1.62 -1.03
C PRO A 48 -15.40 -2.42 -2.31
N SER A 49 -16.38 -1.98 -3.09
CA SER A 49 -16.70 -2.62 -4.36
C SER A 49 -15.50 -2.61 -5.31
N LEU A 50 -15.50 -3.48 -6.33
CA LEU A 50 -14.43 -3.49 -7.32
C LEU A 50 -14.27 -2.11 -7.97
N ASP A 51 -15.38 -1.43 -8.26
CA ASP A 51 -15.39 -0.10 -8.87
C ASP A 51 -14.84 0.98 -7.93
N GLU A 52 -15.16 0.91 -6.63
CA GLU A 52 -14.58 1.81 -5.61
C GLU A 52 -13.07 1.58 -5.45
N ARG A 53 -12.63 0.32 -5.50
CA ARG A 53 -11.20 -0.02 -5.45
C ARG A 53 -10.46 0.42 -6.71
N LEU A 54 -11.04 0.21 -7.88
CA LEU A 54 -10.46 0.62 -9.16
C LEU A 54 -10.34 2.14 -9.22
N THR A 55 -11.38 2.86 -8.81
CA THR A 55 -11.33 4.32 -8.73
C THR A 55 -10.21 4.78 -7.82
N ARG A 56 -10.06 4.22 -6.62
CA ARG A 56 -8.96 4.57 -5.70
C ARG A 56 -7.56 4.21 -6.22
N LEU A 57 -7.43 3.15 -7.00
CA LEU A 57 -6.15 2.74 -7.59
C LEU A 57 -5.76 3.58 -8.81
N LEU A 58 -6.75 4.00 -9.60
CA LEU A 58 -6.55 4.80 -10.81
C LEU A 58 -6.51 6.30 -10.52
N GLN A 59 -7.18 6.75 -9.46
CA GLN A 59 -7.21 8.13 -8.99
C GLN A 59 -6.80 8.16 -7.52
N PRO A 60 -5.50 8.17 -7.23
CA PRO A 60 -5.02 8.33 -5.87
C PRO A 60 -5.54 9.67 -5.33
N GLU A 61 -6.12 9.69 -4.13
CA GLU A 61 -6.72 10.90 -3.54
C GLU A 61 -5.70 12.05 -3.35
N PHE A 62 -4.41 11.75 -3.37
CA PHE A 62 -3.30 12.71 -3.25
C PHE A 62 -2.72 13.17 -4.60
N LEU A 63 -3.15 12.57 -5.71
CA LEU A 63 -2.67 12.91 -7.04
C LEU A 63 -3.46 14.10 -7.58
N ASP A 64 -2.76 15.07 -8.17
CA ASP A 64 -3.41 16.15 -8.91
C ASP A 64 -4.26 15.56 -10.04
N PRO A 65 -5.60 15.81 -10.06
CA PRO A 65 -6.48 15.28 -11.08
C PRO A 65 -6.06 15.65 -12.50
N GLU A 66 -5.38 16.79 -12.70
CA GLU A 66 -4.91 17.22 -14.01
C GLU A 66 -3.86 16.26 -14.58
N LEU A 67 -3.09 15.56 -13.74
CA LEU A 67 -2.09 14.58 -14.18
C LEU A 67 -2.71 13.31 -14.80
N LEU A 68 -4.03 13.13 -14.70
CA LEU A 68 -4.74 12.06 -15.40
C LEU A 68 -4.93 12.39 -16.88
N GLU A 69 -4.81 13.67 -17.27
CA GLU A 69 -4.88 14.07 -18.67
C GLU A 69 -3.57 13.75 -19.39
N PRO A 70 -3.59 12.95 -20.48
CA PRO A 70 -2.36 12.51 -21.16
C PRO A 70 -1.47 13.65 -21.66
N ARG A 71 -2.07 14.79 -22.00
CA ARG A 71 -1.34 15.99 -22.41
C ARG A 71 -0.61 16.63 -21.24
N VAL A 72 -1.32 16.84 -20.13
CA VAL A 72 -0.75 17.44 -18.91
C VAL A 72 0.35 16.55 -18.37
N LEU A 73 0.11 15.23 -18.24
CA LEU A 73 1.10 14.27 -17.78
C LEU A 73 2.40 14.32 -18.60
N SER A 74 2.27 14.31 -19.94
CA SER A 74 3.42 14.37 -20.85
C SER A 74 4.21 15.68 -20.71
N GLN A 75 3.50 16.81 -20.57
CA GLN A 75 4.13 18.11 -20.33
C GLN A 75 4.83 18.16 -18.97
N THR A 76 4.15 17.73 -17.90
CA THR A 76 4.73 17.70 -16.55
C THR A 76 5.96 16.82 -16.49
N ARG A 77 6.00 15.68 -17.19
CA ARG A 77 7.20 14.83 -17.29
C ARG A 77 8.37 15.54 -17.97
N GLN A 78 8.11 16.29 -19.04
CA GLN A 78 9.15 17.09 -19.73
C GLN A 78 9.71 18.17 -18.80
N GLU A 79 8.82 18.91 -18.12
CA GLU A 79 9.20 19.95 -17.17
C GLU A 79 9.97 19.38 -15.98
N ALA A 80 9.51 18.27 -15.40
CA ALA A 80 10.18 17.57 -14.31
C ALA A 80 11.58 17.09 -14.71
N SER A 81 11.73 16.49 -15.90
CA SER A 81 13.03 16.07 -16.43
C SER A 81 14.00 17.26 -16.55
N TRP A 82 13.53 18.38 -17.09
CA TRP A 82 14.34 19.60 -17.19
C TRP A 82 14.74 20.15 -15.81
N ILE A 83 13.79 20.28 -14.88
CA ILE A 83 14.06 20.77 -13.51
C ILE A 83 15.08 19.86 -12.81
N MET A 84 14.92 18.54 -12.91
CA MET A 84 15.85 17.58 -12.31
C MET A 84 17.25 17.72 -12.91
N GLY A 85 17.38 17.92 -14.23
CA GLY A 85 18.66 18.20 -14.87
C GLY A 85 19.33 19.48 -14.36
N VAL A 86 18.57 20.58 -14.27
CA VAL A 86 19.09 21.86 -13.72
C VAL A 86 19.49 21.73 -12.25
N CYS A 87 18.71 20.99 -11.45
CA CYS A 87 19.06 20.70 -10.06
C CYS A 87 20.29 19.78 -9.95
N ALA A 88 20.43 18.81 -10.85
CA ALA A 88 21.59 17.92 -10.90
C ALA A 88 22.88 18.70 -11.14
N GLU A 89 22.88 19.68 -12.06
CA GLU A 89 24.01 20.56 -12.32
C GLU A 89 24.48 21.34 -11.08
N ARG A 90 23.56 21.71 -10.20
CA ARG A 90 23.83 22.45 -8.96
C ARG A 90 24.17 21.56 -7.78
N SER A 91 24.05 20.25 -7.93
CA SER A 91 24.27 19.26 -6.89
C SER A 91 25.59 18.51 -7.09
N SER A 92 26.05 17.82 -6.04
CA SER A 92 27.29 17.04 -6.07
C SER A 92 27.11 15.67 -5.41
N GLY A 93 28.00 14.74 -5.73
CA GLY A 93 28.01 13.38 -5.19
C GLY A 93 26.77 12.58 -5.61
N ASP A 94 26.25 11.78 -4.68
CA ASP A 94 25.16 10.84 -4.93
C ASP A 94 23.86 11.54 -5.34
N SER A 95 23.57 12.72 -4.78
CA SER A 95 22.37 13.49 -5.14
C SER A 95 22.35 13.86 -6.62
N LYS A 96 23.52 14.19 -7.20
CA LYS A 96 23.63 14.47 -8.64
C LYS A 96 23.31 13.23 -9.46
N ALA A 97 23.88 12.08 -9.07
CA ALA A 97 23.65 10.82 -9.78
C ALA A 97 22.17 10.42 -9.76
N VAL A 98 21.50 10.60 -8.61
CA VAL A 98 20.06 10.31 -8.48
C VAL A 98 19.21 11.25 -9.33
N LEU A 99 19.49 12.55 -9.31
CA LEU A 99 18.76 13.54 -10.11
C LEU A 99 18.98 13.32 -11.60
N ASP A 100 20.21 13.03 -12.04
CA ASP A 100 20.52 12.70 -13.43
C ASP A 100 19.79 11.42 -13.88
N ALA A 101 19.73 10.40 -13.02
CA ALA A 101 19.01 9.17 -13.32
C ALA A 101 17.50 9.41 -13.42
N ALA A 102 16.91 10.18 -12.50
CA ALA A 102 15.50 10.55 -12.52
C ALA A 102 15.15 11.38 -13.77
N ALA A 103 15.97 12.37 -14.12
CA ALA A 103 15.79 13.18 -15.32
C ALA A 103 15.78 12.34 -16.61
N LYS A 104 16.69 11.37 -16.71
CA LYS A 104 16.76 10.42 -17.83
C LYS A 104 15.55 9.50 -17.90
N LEU A 105 15.06 9.03 -16.76
CA LEU A 105 13.87 8.19 -16.69
C LEU A 105 12.64 8.94 -17.19
N CYS A 106 12.39 10.15 -16.69
CA CYS A 106 11.27 10.99 -17.15
C CYS A 106 11.37 11.30 -18.65
N HIS A 107 12.58 11.59 -19.15
CA HIS A 107 12.79 11.82 -20.58
C HIS A 107 12.49 10.57 -21.42
N GLY A 108 12.93 9.39 -20.97
CA GLY A 108 12.65 8.12 -21.64
C GLY A 108 11.15 7.81 -21.74
N GLU A 109 10.37 8.08 -20.68
CA GLU A 109 8.92 7.91 -20.72
C GLU A 109 8.25 8.82 -21.76
N VAL A 110 8.72 10.06 -21.91
CA VAL A 110 8.19 10.99 -22.93
C VAL A 110 8.44 10.45 -24.34
N LEU A 111 9.62 9.92 -24.62
CA LEU A 111 9.94 9.33 -25.92
C LEU A 111 9.05 8.12 -26.22
N LEU A 112 8.82 7.25 -25.23
CA LEU A 112 7.92 6.11 -25.37
C LEU A 112 6.47 6.53 -25.65
N ASP A 113 5.97 7.57 -24.95
CA ASP A 113 4.64 8.12 -25.21
C ASP A 113 4.51 8.62 -26.66
N ASP A 114 5.55 9.29 -27.19
CA ASP A 114 5.56 9.77 -28.58
C ASP A 114 5.60 8.62 -29.59
N GLU A 115 6.38 7.56 -29.33
CA GLU A 115 6.39 6.34 -30.15
C GLU A 115 5.00 5.67 -30.17
N VAL A 116 4.35 5.54 -29.02
CA VAL A 116 3.00 4.95 -28.91
C VAL A 116 1.98 5.79 -29.66
N ARG A 117 2.03 7.12 -29.54
CA ARG A 117 1.15 8.03 -30.30
C ARG A 117 1.35 7.90 -31.80
N LEU A 118 2.60 7.80 -32.25
CA LEU A 118 2.92 7.63 -33.66
C LEU A 118 2.40 6.29 -34.20
N ALA A 119 2.60 5.22 -33.43
CA ALA A 119 2.09 3.88 -33.78
C ALA A 119 0.55 3.85 -33.84
N LEU A 120 -0.13 4.44 -32.85
CA LEU A 120 -1.59 4.58 -32.85
C LEU A 120 -2.10 5.41 -34.04
N ALA A 121 -1.43 6.53 -34.35
CA ALA A 121 -1.80 7.35 -35.49
C ALA A 121 -1.61 6.62 -36.83
N ALA A 122 -0.57 5.79 -36.95
CA ALA A 122 -0.36 4.94 -38.12
C ALA A 122 -1.44 3.86 -38.24
N LEU A 123 -1.82 3.22 -37.12
CA LEU A 123 -2.88 2.22 -37.07
C LEU A 123 -4.24 2.79 -37.46
N LEU A 124 -4.59 3.98 -36.96
CA LEU A 124 -5.88 4.64 -37.22
C LEU A 124 -5.98 5.28 -38.61
N LYS A 125 -4.86 5.45 -39.32
CA LYS A 125 -4.81 5.90 -40.72
C LYS A 125 -4.85 4.74 -41.72
N GLY A 126 -4.79 3.48 -41.25
CA GLY A 126 -5.07 2.28 -42.05
C GLY A 126 -6.57 2.05 -42.21
#